data_AF-A0A241XDV1-F1
#
_entry.id   AF-A0A241XDV1-F1
#
_cell.length_a   1.000
_cell.length_b   1.000
_cell.length_c   1.000
_cell.angle_alpha   90.00
_cell.angle_beta   90.00
_cell.angle_gamma   90.00
#
_symmetry.space_group_name_H-M   'P 1'
#
loop_
_entity.id
_entity.type
_entity.pdbx_description
1 polymer ?
#
loop_
_entity_poly.entity_id
_entity_poly.type
_entity_poly.pdbx_seq_one_letter_code
_entity_poly.pdbx_strand_id
1 'polypeptide(L)'
;MADVKIRLTADLDDALREVSGFRKEYAELVRQVAQPLKRLNDFTALESTLEDTQRQARSAREQIRTLGNELASTIRPSRELQQAYRDSISDLRSLERAETVQIAKLGAMRRELKQAGLDTRSLTSERQRLQRELDRNLQAGRNDAATTSLRQQ
;
A
#
# COMPACT_ATOMS: atom_id res chain seq x y z
N MET A 1 -27.85 14.40 -55.48
CA MET A 1 -28.02 14.55 -54.02
C MET A 1 -27.92 13.17 -53.39
N ALA A 2 -26.70 12.66 -53.24
CA ALA A 2 -26.41 11.42 -52.56
C ALA A 2 -25.17 11.66 -51.67
N ASP A 3 -25.08 10.89 -50.61
CA ASP A 3 -23.84 10.65 -49.85
C ASP A 3 -23.38 11.72 -48.86
N VAL A 4 -24.17 11.91 -47.80
CA VAL A 4 -23.65 12.43 -46.51
C VAL A 4 -23.95 11.48 -45.33
N LYS A 5 -24.82 10.48 -45.51
CA LYS A 5 -25.26 9.59 -44.41
C LYS A 5 -24.28 8.46 -44.05
N ILE A 6 -23.24 8.20 -44.84
CA ILE A 6 -22.32 7.05 -44.62
C ILE A 6 -21.07 7.44 -43.80
N ARG A 7 -20.71 8.74 -43.73
CA ARG A 7 -19.52 9.19 -42.98
C ARG A 7 -19.72 9.25 -41.47
N LEU A 8 -20.94 9.56 -41.00
CA LEU A 8 -21.19 9.76 -39.56
C LEU A 8 -21.24 8.45 -38.76
N THR A 9 -21.69 7.35 -39.36
CA THR A 9 -21.76 6.03 -38.71
C THR A 9 -20.39 5.36 -38.65
N ALA A 10 -19.56 5.51 -39.69
CA ALA A 10 -18.19 4.99 -39.69
C ALA A 10 -17.32 5.65 -38.60
N ASP A 11 -17.45 6.96 -38.42
CA ASP A 11 -16.74 7.71 -37.38
C ASP A 11 -17.20 7.33 -35.97
N LEU A 12 -18.50 7.03 -35.79
CA LEU A 12 -19.04 6.57 -34.51
C LEU A 12 -18.57 5.16 -34.16
N ASP A 13 -18.52 4.25 -35.14
CA ASP A 13 -18.04 2.88 -34.97
C ASP A 13 -16.52 2.84 -34.70
N ASP A 14 -15.75 3.70 -35.36
CA ASP A 14 -14.31 3.87 -35.12
C ASP A 14 -14.04 4.54 -33.78
N ALA A 15 -14.80 5.59 -33.40
CA ALA A 15 -14.72 6.19 -32.07
C ALA A 15 -15.12 5.20 -30.96
N LEU A 16 -16.13 4.35 -31.18
CA LEU A 16 -16.50 3.27 -30.26
C LEU A 16 -15.40 2.21 -30.15
N ARG A 17 -14.72 1.88 -31.25
CA ARG A 17 -13.55 0.99 -31.25
C ARG A 17 -12.37 1.59 -30.50
N GLU A 18 -12.03 2.84 -30.74
CA GLU A 18 -10.93 3.53 -30.04
C GLU A 18 -11.21 3.67 -28.54
N VAL A 19 -12.44 4.03 -28.14
CA VAL A 19 -12.86 4.07 -26.74
C VAL A 19 -12.83 2.67 -26.10
N SER A 20 -13.16 1.61 -26.85
CA SER A 20 -13.08 0.23 -26.39
C SER A 20 -11.63 -0.27 -26.26
N GLY A 21 -10.73 0.17 -27.15
CA GLY A 21 -9.29 -0.07 -27.11
C GLY A 21 -8.67 0.63 -25.92
N PHE A 22 -8.96 1.92 -25.74
CA PHE A 22 -8.54 2.70 -24.58
C PHE A 22 -9.03 2.09 -23.26
N ARG A 23 -10.28 1.61 -23.18
CA ARG A 23 -10.77 0.89 -21.99
C ARG A 23 -10.01 -0.40 -21.71
N LYS A 24 -9.61 -1.15 -22.75
CA LYS A 24 -8.81 -2.37 -22.60
C LYS A 24 -7.38 -2.06 -22.16
N GLU A 25 -6.73 -1.10 -22.80
CA GLU A 25 -5.37 -0.65 -22.48
C GLU A 25 -5.31 -0.01 -21.08
N TYR A 26 -6.32 0.78 -20.71
CA TYR A 26 -6.46 1.32 -19.36
C TYR A 26 -6.73 0.22 -18.33
N ALA A 27 -7.57 -0.79 -18.65
CA ALA A 27 -7.79 -1.93 -17.78
C ALA A 27 -6.53 -2.78 -17.60
N GLU A 28 -5.73 -2.97 -18.65
CA GLU A 28 -4.41 -3.61 -18.59
C GLU A 28 -3.42 -2.79 -17.79
N LEU A 29 -3.36 -1.47 -17.99
CA LEU A 29 -2.52 -0.54 -17.23
C LEU A 29 -2.87 -0.56 -15.74
N VAL A 30 -4.16 -0.53 -15.39
CA VAL A 30 -4.64 -0.63 -14.00
C VAL A 30 -4.24 -1.99 -13.40
N ARG A 31 -4.31 -3.07 -14.18
CA ARG A 31 -3.85 -4.40 -13.75
C ARG A 31 -2.34 -4.48 -13.56
N GLN A 32 -1.58 -3.90 -14.47
CA GLN A 32 -0.12 -4.02 -14.52
C GLN A 32 0.61 -3.03 -13.61
N VAL A 33 -0.01 -1.89 -13.29
CA VAL A 33 0.65 -0.79 -12.55
C VAL A 33 -0.11 -0.41 -11.28
N ALA A 34 -1.42 -0.17 -11.35
CA ALA A 34 -2.19 0.33 -10.20
C ALA A 34 -2.39 -0.73 -9.11
N GLN A 35 -2.67 -1.98 -9.47
CA GLN A 35 -2.77 -3.08 -8.50
C GLN A 35 -1.46 -3.36 -7.76
N PRO A 36 -0.31 -3.49 -8.46
CA PRO A 36 1.00 -3.64 -7.81
C PRO A 36 1.37 -2.45 -6.92
N LEU A 37 1.10 -1.21 -7.36
CA LEU A 37 1.32 -0.01 -6.55
C LEU A 37 0.51 0.00 -5.25
N LYS A 38 -0.77 -0.40 -5.31
CA LYS A 38 -1.61 -0.50 -4.10
C LYS A 38 -1.02 -1.51 -3.11
N ARG A 39 -0.64 -2.70 -3.59
CA ARG A 39 -0.03 -3.74 -2.74
C ARG A 39 1.30 -3.28 -2.14
N LEU A 40 2.08 -2.49 -2.89
CA LEU A 40 3.32 -1.89 -2.40
C LEU A 40 3.07 -0.90 -1.26
N ASN A 41 2.06 -0.04 -1.40
CA ASN A 41 1.68 0.90 -0.36
C ASN A 41 1.17 0.16 0.90
N ASP A 42 0.35 -0.87 0.73
CA ASP A 42 -0.14 -1.70 1.84
C ASP A 42 1.03 -2.42 2.54
N PHE A 43 2.03 -2.86 1.78
CA PHE A 43 3.25 -3.45 2.32
C PHE A 43 4.07 -2.45 3.14
N THR A 44 4.34 -1.25 2.60
CA THR A 44 5.08 -0.21 3.32
C THR A 44 4.34 0.28 4.55
N ALA A 45 3.00 0.41 4.50
CA ALA A 45 2.20 0.78 5.66
C ALA A 45 2.29 -0.28 6.77
N LEU A 46 2.30 -1.57 6.41
CA LEU A 46 2.49 -2.65 7.37
C LEU A 46 3.91 -2.67 7.94
N GLU A 47 4.94 -2.36 7.15
CA GLU A 47 6.32 -2.22 7.66
C GLU A 47 6.40 -1.09 8.69
N SER A 48 5.82 0.07 8.41
CA SER A 48 5.76 1.19 9.37
C SER A 48 5.04 0.78 10.65
N THR A 49 3.90 0.09 10.53
CA THR A 49 3.14 -0.42 11.69
C THR A 49 3.96 -1.41 12.52
N LEU A 50 4.75 -2.26 11.85
CA LEU A 50 5.65 -3.19 12.51
C LEU A 50 6.77 -2.48 13.27
N GLU A 51 7.41 -1.49 12.65
CA GLU A 51 8.43 -0.69 13.32
C GLU A 51 7.86 0.01 14.57
N ASP A 52 6.67 0.59 14.47
CA ASP A 52 6.02 1.25 15.59
C ASP A 52 5.65 0.25 16.70
N THR A 53 5.11 -0.91 16.33
CA THR A 53 4.82 -2.00 17.29
C THR A 53 6.09 -2.44 18.01
N GLN A 54 7.20 -2.59 17.30
CA GLN A 54 8.50 -2.94 17.89
C GLN A 54 9.06 -1.84 18.81
N ARG A 55 8.89 -0.56 18.44
CA ARG A 55 9.27 0.57 19.30
C ARG A 55 8.44 0.57 20.59
N GLN A 56 7.13 0.36 20.49
CA GLN A 56 6.24 0.26 21.65
C GLN A 56 6.60 -0.94 22.52
N ALA A 57 6.90 -2.10 21.94
CA ALA A 57 7.32 -3.29 22.68
C ALA A 57 8.63 -3.06 23.44
N ARG A 58 9.61 -2.36 22.83
CA ARG A 58 10.84 -1.95 23.51
C ARG A 58 10.56 -1.03 24.70
N SER A 59 9.71 -0.01 24.51
CA SER A 59 9.32 0.90 25.58
C SER A 59 8.59 0.17 26.71
N ALA A 60 7.67 -0.73 26.40
CA ALA A 60 6.97 -1.54 27.40
C ALA A 60 7.95 -2.43 28.19
N ARG A 61 8.96 -3.02 27.54
CA ARG A 61 10.02 -3.79 28.23
C ARG A 61 10.84 -2.91 29.19
N GLU A 62 11.14 -1.69 28.80
CA GLU A 62 11.83 -0.72 29.67
C GLU A 62 10.97 -0.34 30.87
N GLN A 63 9.68 -0.06 30.67
CA GLN A 63 8.73 0.24 31.75
C GLN A 63 8.60 -0.93 32.73
N ILE A 64 8.46 -2.16 32.23
CA ILE A 64 8.44 -3.38 33.07
C ILE A 64 9.73 -3.48 33.89
N ARG A 65 10.90 -3.20 33.30
CA ARG A 65 12.17 -3.21 34.03
C ARG A 65 12.18 -2.16 35.14
N THR A 66 11.74 -0.93 34.86
CA THR A 66 11.67 0.16 35.84
C THR A 66 10.73 -0.18 36.99
N LEU A 67 9.49 -0.58 36.67
CA LEU A 67 8.49 -0.98 37.67
C LEU A 67 8.94 -2.21 38.46
N GLY A 68 9.61 -3.16 37.82
CA GLY A 68 10.20 -4.33 38.48
C GLY A 68 11.29 -3.97 39.48
N ASN A 69 12.18 -3.02 39.12
CA ASN A 69 13.20 -2.52 40.02
C ASN A 69 12.59 -1.78 41.22
N GLU A 70 11.55 -0.98 41.00
CA GLU A 70 10.84 -0.25 42.05
C GLU A 70 10.07 -1.18 42.99
N LEU A 71 9.45 -2.24 42.45
CA LEU A 71 8.83 -3.31 43.24
C LEU A 71 9.86 -4.04 44.11
N ALA A 72 11.05 -4.31 43.58
CA ALA A 72 12.11 -5.01 44.29
C ALA A 72 12.77 -4.16 45.39
N SER A 73 12.88 -2.85 45.18
CA SER A 73 13.47 -1.92 46.16
C SER A 73 12.51 -1.48 47.26
N THR A 74 11.21 -1.71 47.09
CA THR A 74 10.17 -1.26 48.03
C THR A 74 9.77 -2.39 49.00
N ILE A 75 9.90 -2.13 50.31
CA ILE A 75 9.56 -3.10 51.37
C ILE A 75 8.06 -3.43 51.40
N ARG A 76 7.19 -2.47 51.06
CA ARG A 76 5.73 -2.65 50.91
C ARG A 76 5.24 -1.96 49.64
N PRO A 77 5.31 -2.61 48.47
CA PRO A 77 4.87 -1.99 47.22
C PRO A 77 3.37 -1.72 47.25
N SER A 78 2.97 -0.56 46.73
CA SER A 78 1.55 -0.17 46.66
C SER A 78 0.77 -1.11 45.72
N ARG A 79 -0.55 -1.21 45.92
CA ARG A 79 -1.42 -1.97 45.01
C ARG A 79 -1.39 -1.41 43.60
N GLU A 80 -1.29 -0.09 43.48
CA GLU A 80 -1.18 0.61 42.19
C GLU A 80 0.10 0.23 41.44
N LEU A 81 1.25 0.18 42.13
CA LEU A 81 2.52 -0.21 41.52
C LEU A 81 2.51 -1.67 41.04
N GLN A 82 1.92 -2.58 41.84
CA GLN A 82 1.75 -3.98 41.45
C GLN A 82 0.80 -4.13 40.26
N GLN A 83 -0.26 -3.33 40.20
CA GLN A 83 -1.22 -3.33 39.10
C GLN A 83 -0.58 -2.81 37.81
N ALA A 84 0.11 -1.67 37.87
CA ALA A 84 0.82 -1.09 36.73
C ALA A 84 1.83 -2.08 36.13
N TYR A 85 2.59 -2.79 36.96
CA TYR A 85 3.52 -3.82 36.50
C TYR A 85 2.81 -4.97 35.75
N ARG A 86 1.68 -5.45 36.26
CA ARG A 86 0.90 -6.51 35.60
C ARG A 86 0.30 -6.04 34.29
N ASP A 87 -0.19 -4.81 34.25
CA ASP A 87 -0.77 -4.19 33.05
C ASP A 87 0.30 -4.04 31.98
N SER A 88 1.49 -3.53 32.32
CA SER A 88 2.61 -3.43 31.37
C SER A 88 3.04 -4.79 30.81
N ILE A 89 2.99 -5.87 31.60
CA ILE A 89 3.24 -7.24 31.10
C ILE A 89 2.15 -7.67 30.11
N SER A 90 0.89 -7.38 30.40
CA SER A 90 -0.24 -7.69 29.52
C SER A 90 -0.12 -6.96 28.18
N ASP A 91 0.25 -5.67 28.23
CA ASP A 91 0.46 -4.83 27.06
C ASP A 91 1.61 -5.34 26.21
N LEU A 92 2.75 -5.67 26.82
CA LEU A 92 3.89 -6.25 26.11
C LEU A 92 3.50 -7.55 25.38
N ARG A 93 2.78 -8.46 26.04
CA ARG A 93 2.31 -9.71 25.42
C ARG A 93 1.39 -9.44 24.23
N SER A 94 0.57 -8.40 24.32
CA SER A 94 -0.33 -8.01 23.22
C SER A 94 0.45 -7.44 22.03
N LEU A 95 1.47 -6.63 22.30
CA LEU A 95 2.38 -6.10 21.27
C LEU A 95 3.18 -7.21 20.60
N GLU A 96 3.71 -8.18 21.35
CA GLU A 96 4.47 -9.32 20.79
C GLU A 96 3.60 -10.23 19.90
N ARG A 97 2.34 -10.44 20.28
CA ARG A 97 1.36 -11.14 19.43
C ARG A 97 1.08 -10.35 18.15
N ALA A 98 0.88 -9.04 18.26
CA ALA A 98 0.66 -8.18 17.11
C ALA A 98 1.86 -8.20 16.16
N GLU A 99 3.08 -8.09 16.70
CA GLU A 99 4.34 -8.18 15.94
C GLU A 99 4.43 -9.50 15.15
N THR A 100 4.14 -10.62 15.80
CA THR A 100 4.16 -11.95 15.15
C THR A 100 3.21 -12.02 13.95
N VAL A 101 1.98 -11.51 14.12
CA VAL A 101 0.98 -11.47 13.04
C VAL A 101 1.43 -10.56 11.90
N GLN A 102 1.98 -9.39 12.23
CA GLN A 102 2.47 -8.42 11.25
C GLN A 102 3.65 -8.97 10.44
N ILE A 103 4.61 -9.65 11.08
CA ILE A 103 5.73 -10.33 10.42
C ILE A 103 5.21 -11.42 9.47
N ALA A 104 4.27 -12.25 9.91
CA ALA A 104 3.69 -13.30 9.07
C ALA A 104 3.00 -12.72 7.82
N LYS A 105 2.24 -11.63 8.00
CA LYS A 105 1.55 -10.92 6.92
C LYS A 105 2.54 -10.23 5.96
N LEU A 106 3.60 -9.60 6.46
CA LEU A 106 4.68 -9.06 5.62
C LEU A 106 5.35 -10.16 4.80
N GLY A 107 5.63 -11.32 5.40
CA GLY A 107 6.19 -12.47 4.70
C GLY A 107 5.28 -12.97 3.58
N ALA A 108 3.96 -13.00 3.81
CA ALA A 108 2.98 -13.36 2.78
C ALA A 108 2.93 -12.33 1.64
N MET A 109 2.80 -11.04 1.96
CA MET A 109 2.77 -9.98 0.95
C MET A 109 4.08 -9.92 0.16
N ARG A 110 5.23 -10.15 0.79
CA ARG A 110 6.52 -10.23 0.09
C ARG A 110 6.53 -11.34 -0.98
N ARG A 111 5.94 -12.50 -0.68
CA ARG A 111 5.82 -13.60 -1.65
C ARG A 111 4.88 -13.24 -2.79
N GLU A 112 3.74 -12.62 -2.48
CA GLU A 112 2.78 -12.16 -3.49
C GLU A 112 3.38 -11.11 -4.43
N LEU A 113 4.10 -10.13 -3.88
CA LEU A 113 4.80 -9.09 -4.65
C LEU A 113 5.85 -9.72 -5.57
N LYS A 114 6.63 -10.68 -5.06
CA LYS A 114 7.61 -11.42 -5.86
C LYS A 114 6.95 -12.22 -6.98
N GLN A 115 5.81 -12.86 -6.74
CA GLN A 115 5.03 -13.57 -7.77
C GLN A 115 4.48 -12.62 -8.84
N ALA A 116 4.15 -11.38 -8.45
CA ALA A 116 3.77 -10.33 -9.37
C ALA A 116 4.97 -9.69 -10.11
N GLY A 117 6.19 -10.21 -9.93
CA GLY A 117 7.41 -9.72 -10.58
C GLY A 117 7.98 -8.45 -9.95
N LEU A 118 7.48 -8.01 -8.79
CA LEU A 118 8.00 -6.86 -8.06
C LEU A 118 9.13 -7.27 -7.12
N ASP A 119 10.28 -6.60 -7.22
CA ASP A 119 11.39 -6.85 -6.32
C ASP A 119 11.26 -6.02 -5.04
N THR A 120 10.98 -6.72 -3.93
CA THR A 120 10.84 -6.10 -2.61
C THR A 120 12.18 -5.67 -1.99
N ARG A 121 13.33 -6.02 -2.58
CA ARG A 121 14.65 -5.55 -2.07
C ARG A 121 14.94 -4.10 -2.43
N SER A 122 14.26 -3.58 -3.45
CA SER A 122 14.44 -2.25 -4.01
C SER A 122 13.15 -1.45 -3.96
N LEU A 123 12.30 -1.69 -2.94
CA LEU A 123 10.95 -1.12 -2.76
C LEU A 123 10.87 0.36 -3.13
N THR A 124 11.81 1.16 -2.64
CA THR A 124 11.85 2.61 -2.90
C THR A 124 12.12 2.94 -4.37
N SER A 125 13.02 2.22 -5.02
CA SER A 125 13.35 2.38 -6.44
C SER A 125 12.21 1.87 -7.34
N GLU A 126 11.59 0.74 -6.99
CA GLU A 126 10.47 0.16 -7.73
C GLU A 126 9.21 1.03 -7.58
N ARG A 127 8.97 1.61 -6.40
CA ARG A 127 7.91 2.60 -6.17
C ARG A 127 8.09 3.81 -7.07
N GLN A 128 9.30 4.38 -7.13
CA GLN A 128 9.58 5.52 -8.01
C GLN A 128 9.47 5.16 -9.50
N ARG A 129 9.80 3.92 -9.88
CA ARG A 129 9.64 3.44 -11.26
C ARG A 129 8.16 3.34 -11.63
N LEU A 130 7.37 2.64 -10.81
CA LEU A 130 5.94 2.45 -11.02
C LEU A 130 5.15 3.77 -10.97
N GLN A 131 5.52 4.70 -10.07
CA GLN A 131 4.95 6.04 -10.06
C GLN A 131 5.23 6.79 -11.36
N ARG A 132 6.47 6.72 -11.86
CA ARG A 132 6.85 7.35 -13.14
C ARG A 132 6.15 6.70 -14.34
N GLU A 133 5.95 5.38 -14.33
CA GLU A 133 5.16 4.68 -15.36
C GLU A 133 3.69 5.11 -15.30
N LEU A 134 3.10 5.21 -14.11
CA LEU A 134 1.73 5.68 -13.93
C LEU A 134 1.55 7.12 -14.42
N ASP A 135 2.44 8.04 -14.03
CA ASP A 135 2.37 9.45 -14.41
C ASP A 135 2.54 9.64 -15.93
N ARG A 136 3.47 8.91 -16.56
CA ARG A 136 3.65 8.91 -18.02
C ARG A 136 2.40 8.43 -18.74
N ASN A 137 1.82 7.32 -18.29
CA ASN A 137 0.65 6.74 -18.95
C ASN A 137 -0.61 7.58 -18.73
N LEU A 138 -0.74 8.24 -17.58
CA LEU A 138 -1.81 9.23 -17.33
C LEU A 138 -1.64 10.48 -18.19
N GLN A 139 -0.41 10.95 -18.42
CA GLN A 139 -0.14 12.06 -19.35
C GLN A 139 -0.40 11.66 -20.81
N ALA A 140 0.00 10.46 -21.23
CA ALA A 140 -0.29 9.93 -22.56
C ALA A 140 -1.82 9.88 -22.80
N GLY A 141 -2.57 9.27 -21.89
CA GLY A 141 -4.04 9.21 -22.01
C GLY A 141 -4.73 10.58 -21.98
N ARG A 142 -4.18 11.57 -21.26
CA ARG A 142 -4.70 12.96 -21.29
C ARG A 142 -4.38 13.68 -22.60
N ASN A 143 -3.20 13.45 -23.17
CA ASN A 143 -2.80 14.03 -24.45
C ASN A 143 -3.57 13.39 -25.62
N ASP A 144 -3.88 12.10 -25.53
CA ASP A 144 -4.75 11.42 -26.49
C ASP A 144 -6.18 11.95 -26.42
N ALA A 145 -6.74 12.12 -25.22
CA ALA A 145 -8.06 12.74 -25.04
C ALA A 145 -8.10 14.19 -25.58
N ALA A 146 -7.04 14.97 -25.37
CA ALA A 146 -6.93 16.34 -25.87
C ALA A 146 -6.80 16.40 -27.40
N THR A 147 -5.96 15.54 -28.01
CA THR A 147 -5.79 15.49 -29.47
C THR A 147 -7.04 14.98 -30.20
N THR A 148 -7.80 14.06 -29.60
CA THR A 148 -9.09 13.61 -30.16
C THR A 148 -10.13 14.73 -30.10
N SER A 149 -10.19 15.52 -29.03
CA SER A 149 -11.11 16.66 -28.94
C SER A 149 -10.80 17.78 -29.95
N LEU A 150 -9.53 17.95 -30.32
CA LEU A 150 -9.07 18.92 -31.32
C LEU A 150 -9.32 18.49 -32.77
N ARG A 151 -9.45 17.18 -33.06
CA ARG A 151 -9.81 16.68 -34.41
C ARG A 151 -11.32 16.71 -34.68
N GLN A 152 -12.15 16.86 -33.65
CA GLN A 152 -13.61 16.91 -33.76
C GLN A 152 -14.17 18.34 -33.87
N GLN A 153 -13.31 19.37 -33.91
CA GLN A 153 -13.67 20.77 -34.21
C GLN A 153 -13.32 21.11 -35.65
#